data_AF-A0A0G2ZAI5-F1
#
_entry.id   AF-A0A0G2ZAI5-F1
#
_cell.length_a   1.000
_cell.length_b   1.000
_cell.length_c   1.000
_cell.angle_alpha   90.00
_cell.angle_beta   90.00
_cell.angle_gamma   90.00
#
_symmetry.space_group_name_H-M   'P 1'
#
loop_
_entity.id
_entity.type
_entity.pdbx_description
1 polymer ?
#
loop_
_entity_poly.entity_id
_entity_poly.type
_entity_poly.pdbx_seq_one_letter_code
_entity_poly.pdbx_strand_id
1 'polypeptide(L)'
;MKRLVTFFICLLLFSVSTYADKQFTAGEISTIYKELENLLHVSPSYSLVVDERAEHSHSIDNDTGYYNIIIKKDELNSTILAHEMAHIFFFELLRKSNISSEEIPLWYHELVAMWFEQFMGSSSARILSFKCIFFNFTFFDTDYPQSEELELFYDSIGNFAEYLSKRYNFSSFVVESVEKYRYSGDLMASLDAVLKTEFDKVVMRWRLTELTPYFSFLLIVVIFIYLVLGRGDKRWRELKFDPKIPEDDL
;
A
#
# COMPACT_ATOMS: atom_id res chain seq x y z
N MET A 1 42.06 19.22 29.41
CA MET A 1 42.30 19.26 27.95
C MET A 1 42.42 17.88 27.30
N LYS A 2 43.35 17.00 27.70
CA LYS A 2 43.55 15.68 27.04
C LYS A 2 42.28 14.81 26.93
N ARG A 3 41.47 14.73 28.00
CA ARG A 3 40.21 13.95 28.01
C ARG A 3 39.12 14.50 27.08
N LEU A 4 39.09 15.81 26.85
CA LEU A 4 38.09 16.46 25.98
C LEU A 4 38.43 16.19 24.50
N VAL A 5 39.71 16.22 24.16
CA VAL A 5 40.21 15.89 22.81
C VAL A 5 39.95 14.43 22.47
N THR A 6 40.18 13.51 23.42
CA THR A 6 39.87 12.08 23.22
C THR A 6 38.38 11.83 23.02
N PHE A 7 37.50 12.53 23.74
CA PHE A 7 36.06 12.43 23.56
C PHE A 7 35.62 12.89 22.17
N PHE A 8 36.14 14.03 21.69
CA PHE A 8 35.86 14.52 20.34
C PHE A 8 36.38 13.58 19.25
N ILE A 9 37.56 12.99 19.42
CA ILE A 9 38.10 12.01 18.46
C ILE A 9 37.23 10.75 18.42
N CYS A 10 36.78 10.23 19.56
CA CYS A 10 35.87 9.09 19.59
C CYS A 10 34.51 9.41 18.93
N LEU A 11 33.97 10.60 19.16
CA LEU A 11 32.70 11.04 18.56
C LEU A 11 32.83 11.24 17.05
N LEU A 12 33.97 11.76 16.59
CA LEU A 12 34.28 11.93 15.18
C LEU A 12 34.50 10.56 14.50
N LEU A 13 35.24 9.64 15.12
CA LEU A 13 35.41 8.27 14.63
C LEU A 13 34.08 7.49 14.61
N PHE A 14 33.21 7.71 15.60
CA PHE A 14 31.86 7.15 15.61
C PHE A 14 31.00 7.71 14.47
N SER A 15 31.04 9.03 14.25
CA SER A 15 30.32 9.67 13.13
C SER A 15 30.87 9.31 11.75
N VAL A 16 32.17 9.00 11.63
CA VAL A 16 32.78 8.53 10.37
C VAL A 16 32.49 7.05 10.14
N SER A 17 32.35 6.24 11.20
CA SER A 17 31.96 4.82 11.07
C SER A 17 30.50 4.63 10.64
N THR A 18 29.65 5.66 10.79
CA THR A 18 28.27 5.66 10.28
C THR A 18 28.16 6.09 8.81
N TYR A 19 29.26 6.49 8.16
CA TYR A 19 29.36 6.71 6.70
C TYR A 19 29.90 5.46 5.98
N ALA A 20 29.47 4.26 6.40
CA ALA A 20 29.60 3.11 5.54
C ALA A 20 28.66 3.32 4.34
N ASP A 21 29.17 3.20 3.12
CA ASP A 21 28.34 3.15 1.91
C ASP A 21 27.29 2.06 2.13
N LYS A 22 26.03 2.48 2.28
CA LYS A 22 24.91 1.57 2.42
C LYS A 22 24.89 0.75 1.13
N GLN A 23 24.99 -0.57 1.25
CA GLN A 23 24.89 -1.51 0.15
C GLN A 23 24.02 -2.68 0.62
N PHE A 24 23.26 -3.27 -0.30
CA PHE A 24 22.56 -4.51 0.00
C PHE A 24 23.57 -5.61 0.29
N THR A 25 23.35 -6.34 1.37
CA THR A 25 24.12 -7.56 1.64
C THR A 25 23.64 -8.69 0.73
N ALA A 26 24.54 -9.59 0.34
CA ALA A 26 24.16 -10.78 -0.42
C ALA A 26 23.13 -11.65 0.32
N GLY A 27 23.12 -11.60 1.65
CA GLY A 27 22.14 -12.29 2.50
C GLY A 27 20.73 -11.71 2.36
N GLU A 28 20.59 -10.38 2.34
CA GLU A 28 19.29 -9.72 2.13
C GLU A 28 18.71 -10.05 0.76
N ILE A 29 19.51 -9.88 -0.30
CA ILE A 29 19.12 -10.19 -1.68
C ILE A 29 18.68 -11.66 -1.79
N SER A 30 19.50 -12.58 -1.25
CA SER A 30 19.19 -14.01 -1.32
C SER A 30 17.94 -14.39 -0.52
N THR A 31 17.63 -13.69 0.56
CA THR A 31 16.44 -13.95 1.38
C THR A 31 15.17 -13.55 0.62
N ILE A 32 15.15 -12.32 0.08
CA ILE A 32 14.04 -11.79 -0.74
C ILE A 32 13.78 -12.73 -1.93
N TYR A 33 14.85 -13.07 -2.66
CA TYR A 33 14.75 -13.94 -3.83
C TYR A 33 14.16 -15.31 -3.50
N LYS A 34 14.68 -15.98 -2.46
CA LYS A 34 14.21 -17.32 -2.07
C LYS A 34 12.76 -17.30 -1.63
N GLU A 35 12.33 -16.23 -0.98
CA GLU A 35 10.96 -16.10 -0.53
C GLU A 35 9.99 -15.98 -1.72
N LEU A 36 10.31 -15.14 -2.71
CA LEU A 36 9.54 -15.06 -3.96
C LEU A 36 9.56 -16.37 -4.76
N GLU A 37 10.71 -17.05 -4.80
CA GLU A 37 10.85 -18.36 -5.45
C GLU A 37 9.96 -19.41 -4.79
N ASN A 38 9.89 -19.41 -3.47
CA ASN A 38 9.00 -20.29 -2.72
C ASN A 38 7.52 -19.95 -2.94
N LEU A 39 7.18 -18.65 -3.05
CA LEU A 39 5.81 -18.17 -3.16
C LEU A 39 5.22 -18.32 -4.58
N LEU A 40 6.02 -18.09 -5.62
CA LEU A 40 5.53 -18.07 -7.00
C LEU A 40 6.04 -19.25 -7.84
N HIS A 41 6.95 -20.08 -7.31
CA HIS A 41 7.51 -21.25 -7.98
C HIS A 41 8.13 -20.94 -9.35
N VAL A 42 8.72 -19.76 -9.47
CA VAL A 42 9.50 -19.29 -10.63
C VAL A 42 10.88 -18.82 -10.18
N SER A 43 11.83 -18.78 -11.11
CA SER A 43 13.24 -18.48 -10.82
C SER A 43 13.83 -17.59 -11.93
N PRO A 44 13.47 -16.28 -11.95
CA PRO A 44 13.97 -15.35 -12.96
C PRO A 44 15.47 -15.09 -12.80
N SER A 45 16.16 -14.91 -13.94
CA SER A 45 17.53 -14.41 -13.93
C SER A 45 17.52 -12.89 -14.01
N TYR A 46 18.34 -12.21 -13.21
CA TYR A 46 18.35 -10.74 -13.19
C TYR A 46 19.75 -10.15 -13.00
N SER A 47 19.90 -8.88 -13.38
CA SER A 47 20.97 -8.00 -12.91
C SER A 47 20.42 -7.01 -11.88
N LEU A 48 21.24 -6.63 -10.89
CA LEU A 48 20.92 -5.60 -9.92
C LEU A 48 21.99 -4.51 -10.01
N VAL A 49 21.56 -3.28 -10.29
CA VAL A 49 22.44 -2.11 -10.41
C VAL A 49 21.95 -1.03 -9.46
N VAL A 50 22.87 -0.47 -8.68
CA VAL A 50 22.60 0.75 -7.90
C VAL A 50 23.08 1.93 -8.72
N ASP A 51 22.17 2.83 -9.10
CA ASP A 51 22.47 3.99 -9.95
C ASP A 51 22.14 5.30 -9.22
N GLU A 52 23.08 6.24 -9.25
CA GLU A 52 22.93 7.59 -8.69
C GLU A 52 22.12 8.52 -9.60
N ARG A 53 22.01 8.18 -10.90
CA ARG A 53 21.38 9.02 -11.93
C ARG A 53 19.96 8.60 -12.26
N ALA A 54 19.50 7.47 -11.71
CA ALA A 54 18.13 7.01 -11.90
C ALA A 54 17.14 8.03 -11.31
N GLU A 55 16.08 8.35 -12.05
CA GLU A 55 15.01 9.22 -11.55
C GLU A 55 14.26 8.57 -10.38
N HIS A 56 13.99 7.26 -10.51
CA HIS A 56 13.37 6.39 -9.50
C HIS A 56 13.89 4.95 -9.65
N SER A 57 13.75 4.13 -8.60
CA SER A 57 13.95 2.68 -8.70
C SER A 57 12.91 2.07 -9.64
N HIS A 58 13.31 1.07 -10.43
CA HIS A 58 12.42 0.40 -11.38
C HIS A 58 13.00 -0.93 -11.88
N SER A 59 12.10 -1.74 -12.42
CA SER A 59 12.34 -3.06 -12.98
C SER A 59 12.07 -3.06 -14.48
N ILE A 60 12.96 -3.69 -15.26
CA ILE A 60 12.88 -3.75 -16.72
C ILE A 60 12.79 -5.22 -17.17
N ASP A 61 11.75 -5.51 -17.95
CA ASP A 61 11.66 -6.73 -18.75
C ASP A 61 12.39 -6.54 -20.08
N ASN A 62 13.33 -7.45 -20.39
CA ASN A 62 14.07 -7.44 -21.65
C ASN A 62 13.57 -8.52 -22.63
N ASP A 63 12.39 -9.11 -22.41
CA ASP A 63 11.74 -10.14 -23.24
C ASP A 63 12.56 -11.41 -23.47
N THR A 64 13.66 -11.57 -22.74
CA THR A 64 14.65 -12.65 -22.90
C THR A 64 14.66 -13.60 -21.71
N GLY A 65 13.90 -13.30 -20.65
CA GLY A 65 13.98 -13.98 -19.34
C GLY A 65 15.19 -13.57 -18.51
N TYR A 66 15.87 -12.51 -18.93
CA TYR A 66 16.88 -11.83 -18.15
C TYR A 66 16.38 -10.41 -17.87
N TYR A 67 16.21 -10.08 -16.60
CA TYR A 67 15.59 -8.83 -16.18
C TYR A 67 16.62 -7.90 -15.52
N ASN A 68 16.34 -6.60 -15.48
CA ASN A 68 17.22 -5.64 -14.80
C ASN A 68 16.46 -4.94 -13.68
N ILE A 69 17.06 -4.90 -12.49
CA ILE A 69 16.60 -4.10 -11.36
C ILE A 69 17.56 -2.92 -11.22
N ILE A 70 17.03 -1.70 -11.30
CA ILE A 70 17.77 -0.47 -11.07
C ILE A 70 17.25 0.12 -9.76
N ILE A 71 18.12 0.22 -8.76
CA ILE A 71 17.81 0.87 -7.49
C ILE A 71 18.48 2.23 -7.45
N LYS A 72 17.70 3.28 -7.25
CA LYS A 72 18.25 4.61 -7.04
C LYS A 72 19.01 4.66 -5.72
N LYS A 73 20.22 5.24 -5.71
CA LYS A 73 21.08 5.23 -4.51
C LYS A 73 20.41 5.81 -3.24
N ASP A 74 19.59 6.83 -3.40
CA ASP A 74 18.85 7.47 -2.29
C ASP A 74 17.68 6.63 -1.77
N GLU A 75 17.25 5.65 -2.56
CA GLU A 75 16.14 4.72 -2.28
C GLU A 75 16.67 3.35 -1.82
N LEU A 76 17.93 3.28 -1.38
CA LEU A 76 18.55 2.02 -0.98
C LEU A 76 17.95 1.48 0.33
N ASN A 77 16.88 0.70 0.17
CA ASN A 77 16.05 0.12 1.21
C ASN A 77 15.64 -1.31 0.80
N SER A 78 15.66 -2.25 1.75
CA SER A 78 15.27 -3.63 1.50
C SER A 78 13.81 -3.77 1.07
N THR A 79 12.92 -2.85 1.49
CA THR A 79 11.51 -2.85 1.05
C THR A 79 11.40 -2.48 -0.43
N ILE A 80 12.15 -1.48 -0.89
CA ILE A 80 12.21 -1.08 -2.30
C ILE A 80 12.81 -2.20 -3.15
N LEU A 81 13.88 -2.85 -2.67
CA LEU A 81 14.42 -4.03 -3.36
C LEU A 81 13.39 -5.17 -3.44
N ALA A 82 12.61 -5.42 -2.38
CA ALA A 82 11.57 -6.43 -2.38
C ALA A 82 10.46 -6.10 -3.39
N HIS A 83 10.02 -4.84 -3.42
CA HIS A 83 9.05 -4.32 -4.38
C HIS A 83 9.50 -4.57 -5.83
N GLU A 84 10.71 -4.10 -6.17
CA GLU A 84 11.26 -4.29 -7.52
C GLU A 84 11.45 -5.77 -7.87
N MET A 85 11.96 -6.57 -6.94
CA MET A 85 12.14 -8.00 -7.18
C MET A 85 10.80 -8.72 -7.39
N ALA A 86 9.72 -8.27 -6.74
CA ALA A 86 8.39 -8.82 -6.96
C ALA A 86 7.88 -8.58 -8.39
N HIS A 87 8.14 -7.41 -8.98
CA HIS A 87 7.83 -7.16 -10.40
C HIS A 87 8.51 -8.18 -11.32
N ILE A 88 9.81 -8.41 -11.11
CA ILE A 88 10.60 -9.34 -11.92
C ILE A 88 10.05 -10.77 -11.86
N PHE A 89 9.70 -11.23 -10.65
CA PHE A 89 9.10 -12.54 -10.48
C PHE A 89 7.69 -12.63 -11.08
N PHE A 90 6.92 -11.54 -11.02
CA PHE A 90 5.61 -11.48 -11.64
C PHE A 90 5.71 -11.50 -13.18
N PHE A 91 6.64 -10.75 -13.78
CA PHE A 91 6.93 -10.82 -15.22
C PHE A 91 7.30 -12.25 -15.65
N GLU A 92 8.13 -12.94 -14.86
CA GLU A 92 8.48 -14.34 -15.15
C GLU A 92 7.28 -15.29 -15.06
N LEU A 93 6.37 -15.06 -14.11
CA LEU A 93 5.12 -15.82 -13.99
C LEU A 93 4.20 -15.61 -15.21
N LEU A 94 4.05 -14.36 -15.67
CA LEU A 94 3.28 -14.01 -16.86
C LEU A 94 3.89 -14.63 -18.12
N ARG A 95 5.21 -14.50 -18.28
CA ARG A 95 5.97 -15.07 -19.40
C ARG A 95 5.80 -16.58 -19.49
N LYS A 96 5.94 -17.31 -18.38
CA LYS A 96 5.70 -18.77 -18.34
C LYS A 96 4.27 -19.15 -18.68
N SER A 97 3.33 -18.24 -18.46
CA SER A 97 1.92 -18.40 -18.79
C SER A 97 1.58 -17.92 -20.21
N ASN A 98 2.57 -17.46 -20.98
CA ASN A 98 2.43 -16.89 -22.32
C ASN A 98 1.49 -15.67 -22.35
N ILE A 99 1.67 -14.79 -21.37
CA ILE A 99 0.97 -13.50 -21.22
C ILE A 99 2.03 -12.39 -21.29
N SER A 100 1.81 -11.36 -22.10
CA SER A 100 2.65 -10.16 -22.11
C SER A 100 2.44 -9.35 -20.83
N SER A 101 3.49 -8.74 -20.29
CA SER A 101 3.38 -7.86 -19.13
C SER A 101 2.46 -6.66 -19.38
N GLU A 102 2.43 -6.15 -20.61
CA GLU A 102 1.57 -5.03 -21.05
C GLU A 102 0.07 -5.38 -21.11
N GLU A 103 -0.27 -6.67 -21.14
CA GLU A 103 -1.68 -7.11 -21.12
C GLU A 103 -2.30 -7.00 -19.73
N ILE A 104 -1.46 -7.00 -18.70
CA ILE A 104 -1.90 -6.88 -17.32
C ILE A 104 -1.79 -5.40 -16.92
N PRO A 105 -2.87 -4.78 -16.41
CA PRO A 105 -2.88 -3.38 -16.08
C PRO A 105 -1.90 -3.05 -14.94
N LEU A 106 -1.30 -1.87 -15.04
CA LEU A 106 -0.29 -1.32 -14.14
C LEU A 106 -0.67 -1.45 -12.67
N TRP A 107 -1.90 -1.09 -12.31
CA TRP A 107 -2.37 -1.18 -10.92
C TRP A 107 -2.27 -2.59 -10.34
N TYR A 108 -2.38 -3.64 -11.18
CA TYR A 108 -2.27 -5.02 -10.72
C TYR A 108 -0.82 -5.45 -10.52
N HIS A 109 0.10 -5.01 -11.40
CA HIS A 109 1.55 -5.17 -11.16
C HIS A 109 1.94 -4.57 -9.82
N GLU A 110 1.48 -3.36 -9.57
CA GLU A 110 1.72 -2.61 -8.33
C GLU A 110 1.07 -3.28 -7.13
N LEU A 111 -0.13 -3.85 -7.29
CA LEU A 111 -0.78 -4.62 -6.23
C LEU A 111 0.09 -5.81 -5.78
N VAL A 112 0.68 -6.54 -6.72
CA VAL A 112 1.57 -7.68 -6.43
C VAL A 112 2.85 -7.21 -5.76
N ALA A 113 3.48 -6.15 -6.28
CA ALA A 113 4.73 -5.62 -5.72
C ALA A 113 4.54 -5.05 -4.31
N MET A 114 3.50 -4.24 -4.11
CA MET A 114 3.15 -3.67 -2.80
C MET A 114 2.80 -4.74 -1.77
N TRP A 115 2.08 -5.81 -2.17
CA TRP A 115 1.82 -6.94 -1.28
C TRP A 115 3.13 -7.54 -0.76
N PHE A 116 4.07 -7.82 -1.65
CA PHE A 116 5.31 -8.49 -1.27
C PHE A 116 6.24 -7.56 -0.48
N GLU A 117 6.31 -6.28 -0.83
CA GLU A 117 6.98 -5.25 -0.03
C GLU A 117 6.49 -5.27 1.43
N GLN A 118 5.17 -5.28 1.63
CA GLN A 118 4.55 -5.33 2.96
C GLN A 118 4.71 -6.67 3.65
N PHE A 119 4.79 -7.76 2.90
CA PHE A 119 5.06 -9.10 3.43
C PHE A 119 6.48 -9.18 4.03
N MET A 120 7.46 -8.55 3.37
CA MET A 120 8.85 -8.49 3.83
C MET A 120 9.07 -7.42 4.91
N GLY A 121 8.29 -6.34 4.87
CA GLY A 121 8.29 -5.28 5.87
C GLY A 121 7.38 -5.57 7.06
N SER A 122 7.37 -4.65 8.03
CA SER A 122 6.29 -4.61 9.03
C SER A 122 5.18 -3.69 8.52
N SER A 123 3.97 -4.21 8.32
CA SER A 123 2.80 -3.38 8.06
C SER A 123 2.65 -2.31 9.15
N SER A 124 2.53 -1.04 8.73
CA SER A 124 2.19 0.04 9.65
C SER A 124 0.68 0.23 9.65
N ALA A 125 0.05 0.08 10.81
CA ALA A 125 -1.36 0.42 10.98
C ALA A 125 -1.52 1.94 10.86
N ARG A 126 -1.86 2.41 9.65
CA ARG A 126 -2.07 3.82 9.33
C ARG A 126 -3.54 4.06 9.03
N ILE A 127 -4.12 5.11 9.62
CA ILE A 127 -5.47 5.56 9.23
C ILE A 127 -5.33 6.26 7.87
N LEU A 128 -5.98 5.72 6.84
CA LEU A 128 -5.98 6.31 5.52
C LEU A 128 -6.86 7.56 5.45
N SER A 129 -6.45 8.55 4.66
CA SER A 129 -7.28 9.72 4.37
C SER A 129 -8.48 9.34 3.49
N PHE A 130 -9.56 10.14 3.53
CA PHE A 130 -10.71 9.94 2.63
C PHE A 130 -10.33 9.95 1.14
N LYS A 131 -9.36 10.80 0.75
CA LYS A 131 -8.87 10.84 -0.63
C LYS A 131 -8.29 9.49 -1.05
N CYS A 132 -7.52 8.85 -0.17
CA CYS A 132 -6.95 7.53 -0.41
C CYS A 132 -8.02 6.43 -0.44
N ILE A 133 -8.92 6.39 0.55
CA ILE A 133 -9.99 5.37 0.61
C ILE A 133 -10.86 5.38 -0.67
N PHE A 134 -11.19 6.57 -1.17
CA PHE A 134 -12.02 6.71 -2.37
C PHE A 134 -11.24 6.87 -3.67
N PHE A 135 -9.90 6.79 -3.62
CA PHE A 135 -9.09 6.82 -4.83
C PHE A 135 -9.43 5.62 -5.71
N ASN A 136 -9.53 5.84 -7.02
CA ASN A 136 -9.80 4.76 -7.96
C ASN A 136 -8.52 4.30 -8.64
N PHE A 137 -7.74 3.49 -7.94
CA PHE A 137 -6.49 2.95 -8.47
C PHE A 137 -6.67 2.01 -9.68
N THR A 138 -7.88 1.47 -9.90
CA THR A 138 -8.16 0.52 -11.00
C THR A 138 -8.19 1.15 -12.38
N PHE A 139 -8.19 2.49 -12.48
CA PHE A 139 -8.18 3.21 -13.76
C PHE A 139 -6.80 3.33 -14.40
N PHE A 140 -5.75 2.93 -13.72
CA PHE A 140 -4.37 3.05 -14.22
C PHE A 140 -3.93 1.73 -14.84
N ASP A 141 -4.18 1.62 -16.15
CA ASP A 141 -3.83 0.45 -16.96
C ASP A 141 -2.40 0.52 -17.51
N THR A 142 -1.97 1.67 -18.04
CA THR A 142 -0.66 1.82 -18.69
C THR A 142 0.22 2.88 -18.03
N ASP A 143 -0.39 4.00 -17.64
CA ASP A 143 0.34 5.17 -17.17
C ASP A 143 0.13 5.39 -15.68
N TYR A 144 1.19 5.81 -14.99
CA TYR A 144 1.09 6.23 -13.60
C TYR A 144 0.30 7.54 -13.46
N PRO A 145 -0.37 7.75 -12.31
CA PRO A 145 -0.95 9.05 -11.98
C PRO A 145 0.11 10.16 -11.91
N GLN A 146 -0.33 11.39 -12.18
CA GLN A 146 0.52 12.57 -12.05
C GLN A 146 0.83 12.88 -10.56
N SER A 147 1.90 13.65 -10.32
CA SER A 147 2.60 13.75 -9.03
C SER A 147 1.74 13.83 -7.77
N GLU A 148 0.70 14.67 -7.72
CA GLU A 148 -0.16 14.82 -6.52
C GLU A 148 -1.01 13.58 -6.22
N GLU A 149 -1.28 12.74 -7.22
CA GLU A 149 -2.09 11.52 -7.10
C GLU A 149 -1.23 10.26 -6.96
N LEU A 150 0.08 10.36 -7.19
CA LEU A 150 1.01 9.22 -7.11
C LEU A 150 1.07 8.61 -5.70
N GLU A 151 1.17 9.46 -4.68
CA GLU A 151 1.13 9.00 -3.29
C GLU A 151 -0.21 8.34 -2.95
N LEU A 152 -1.33 8.90 -3.44
CA LEU A 152 -2.65 8.32 -3.23
C LEU A 152 -2.78 6.94 -3.89
N PHE A 153 -2.19 6.77 -5.08
CA PHE A 153 -2.19 5.50 -5.79
C PHE A 153 -1.46 4.41 -4.99
N TYR A 154 -0.21 4.66 -4.60
CA TYR A 154 0.58 3.70 -3.82
C TYR A 154 -0.05 3.41 -2.46
N ASP A 155 -0.52 4.43 -1.73
CA ASP A 155 -1.17 4.24 -0.43
C ASP A 155 -2.45 3.40 -0.54
N SER A 156 -3.25 3.63 -1.59
CA SER A 156 -4.51 2.92 -1.79
C SER A 156 -4.29 1.47 -2.19
N ILE A 157 -3.40 1.23 -3.16
CA ILE A 157 -3.05 -0.12 -3.63
C ILE A 157 -2.39 -0.89 -2.50
N GLY A 158 -1.42 -0.29 -1.80
CA GLY A 158 -0.74 -0.93 -0.69
C GLY A 158 -1.71 -1.34 0.40
N ASN A 159 -2.58 -0.44 0.86
CA ASN A 159 -3.54 -0.80 1.90
C ASN A 159 -4.57 -1.83 1.42
N PHE A 160 -4.97 -1.77 0.13
CA PHE A 160 -5.84 -2.79 -0.44
C PHE A 160 -5.15 -4.16 -0.55
N ALA A 161 -3.87 -4.21 -0.90
CA ALA A 161 -3.06 -5.42 -0.89
C ALA A 161 -3.01 -6.04 0.52
N GLU A 162 -2.80 -5.22 1.55
CA GLU A 162 -2.86 -5.65 2.95
C GLU A 162 -4.25 -6.19 3.33
N TYR A 163 -5.31 -5.51 2.87
CA TYR A 163 -6.68 -5.95 3.11
C TYR A 163 -6.95 -7.34 2.54
N LEU A 164 -6.45 -7.61 1.33
CA LEU A 164 -6.56 -8.91 0.66
C LEU A 164 -5.69 -9.97 1.35
N SER A 165 -4.44 -9.64 1.71
CA SER A 165 -3.51 -10.60 2.33
C SER A 165 -3.98 -11.08 3.71
N LYS A 166 -4.73 -10.27 4.44
CA LYS A 166 -5.40 -10.66 5.70
C LYS A 166 -6.55 -11.65 5.51
N ARG A 167 -7.03 -11.85 4.28
CA ARG A 167 -8.24 -12.63 3.97
C ARG A 167 -7.99 -13.81 3.05
N TYR A 168 -6.95 -13.74 2.23
CA TYR A 168 -6.61 -14.72 1.22
C TYR A 168 -5.13 -15.06 1.29
N ASN A 169 -4.77 -16.28 0.89
CA ASN A 169 -3.38 -16.56 0.55
C ASN A 169 -3.05 -15.79 -0.73
N PHE A 170 -2.30 -14.70 -0.59
CA PHE A 170 -2.08 -13.77 -1.68
C PHE A 170 -1.24 -14.37 -2.81
N SER A 171 -0.26 -15.23 -2.49
CA SER A 171 0.51 -15.95 -3.51
C SER A 171 -0.40 -16.85 -4.36
N SER A 172 -1.28 -17.64 -3.72
CA SER A 172 -2.26 -18.45 -4.45
C SER A 172 -3.22 -17.59 -5.26
N PHE A 173 -3.67 -16.46 -4.71
CA PHE A 173 -4.52 -15.50 -5.42
C PHE A 173 -3.86 -14.98 -6.71
N VAL A 174 -2.57 -14.63 -6.68
CA VAL A 174 -1.81 -14.16 -7.85
C VAL A 174 -1.64 -15.27 -8.88
N VAL A 175 -1.27 -16.48 -8.46
CA VAL A 175 -1.08 -17.60 -9.39
C VAL A 175 -2.41 -17.98 -10.05
N GLU A 176 -3.48 -18.07 -9.26
CA GLU A 176 -4.81 -18.40 -9.78
C GLU A 176 -5.37 -17.31 -10.70
N SER A 177 -5.15 -16.02 -10.41
CA SER A 177 -5.62 -14.92 -11.27
C SER A 177 -4.95 -14.95 -12.64
N VAL A 178 -3.64 -15.19 -12.68
CA VAL A 178 -2.86 -15.36 -13.92
C VAL A 178 -3.34 -16.59 -14.69
N GLU A 179 -3.58 -17.72 -14.00
CA GLU A 179 -4.14 -18.91 -14.63
C GLU A 179 -5.51 -18.63 -15.25
N LYS A 180 -6.41 -17.94 -14.55
CA LYS A 180 -7.72 -17.57 -15.09
C LYS A 180 -7.61 -16.59 -16.26
N TYR A 181 -6.72 -15.60 -16.16
CA TYR A 181 -6.48 -14.61 -17.22
C TYR A 181 -6.05 -15.29 -18.51
N ARG A 182 -5.15 -16.27 -18.42
CA ARG A 182 -4.68 -17.05 -19.58
C ARG A 182 -5.82 -17.65 -20.41
N TYR A 183 -6.95 -18.00 -19.79
CA TYR A 183 -8.11 -18.57 -20.48
C TYR A 183 -9.16 -17.53 -20.90
N SER A 184 -9.32 -16.46 -20.12
CA SER A 184 -10.38 -15.46 -20.33
C SER A 184 -9.94 -14.28 -21.19
N GLY A 185 -8.66 -13.88 -21.10
CA GLY A 185 -8.17 -12.61 -21.64
C GLY A 185 -8.73 -11.37 -20.95
N ASP A 186 -9.38 -11.52 -19.78
CA ASP A 186 -10.02 -10.44 -19.03
C ASP A 186 -9.62 -10.54 -17.57
N LEU A 187 -8.86 -9.55 -17.07
CA LEU A 187 -8.39 -9.53 -15.69
C LEU A 187 -9.55 -9.43 -14.71
N MET A 188 -10.55 -8.58 -14.95
CA MET A 188 -11.66 -8.40 -14.02
C MET A 188 -12.49 -9.68 -13.91
N ALA A 189 -12.79 -10.32 -15.03
CA ALA A 189 -13.47 -11.63 -15.03
C ALA A 189 -12.64 -12.71 -14.30
N SER A 190 -11.32 -12.65 -14.41
CA SER A 190 -10.39 -13.56 -13.75
C SER A 190 -10.37 -13.35 -12.23
N LEU A 191 -10.32 -12.09 -11.79
CA LEU A 191 -10.40 -11.72 -10.39
C LEU A 191 -11.74 -12.12 -9.78
N ASP A 192 -12.85 -11.90 -10.49
CA ASP A 192 -14.18 -12.32 -10.06
C ASP A 192 -14.27 -13.83 -9.83
N ALA A 193 -13.65 -14.60 -10.74
CA ALA A 193 -13.61 -16.06 -10.64
C ALA A 193 -12.80 -16.55 -9.42
N VAL A 194 -11.64 -15.93 -9.15
CA VAL A 194 -10.78 -16.28 -8.01
C VAL A 194 -11.42 -15.85 -6.69
N LEU A 195 -11.95 -14.62 -6.63
CA LEU A 195 -12.60 -14.05 -5.44
C LEU A 195 -13.98 -14.67 -5.17
N LYS A 196 -14.57 -15.35 -6.16
CA LYS A 196 -15.94 -15.89 -6.14
C LYS A 196 -17.00 -14.82 -5.85
N THR A 197 -16.70 -13.60 -6.24
CA THR A 197 -17.56 -12.40 -6.13
C THR A 197 -16.98 -11.33 -7.04
N GLU A 198 -17.82 -10.38 -7.45
CA GLU A 198 -17.37 -9.19 -8.17
C GLU A 198 -16.27 -8.45 -7.39
N PHE A 199 -15.18 -8.11 -8.08
CA PHE A 199 -14.05 -7.36 -7.56
C PHE A 199 -14.49 -6.03 -6.94
N ASP A 200 -15.42 -5.32 -7.58
CA ASP A 200 -15.99 -4.07 -7.08
C ASP A 200 -16.65 -4.23 -5.69
N LYS A 201 -17.27 -5.39 -5.42
CA LYS A 201 -17.83 -5.67 -4.08
C LYS A 201 -16.73 -5.86 -3.05
N VAL A 202 -15.59 -6.41 -3.43
CA VAL A 202 -14.43 -6.55 -2.54
C VAL A 202 -13.80 -5.19 -2.25
N VAL A 203 -13.61 -4.35 -3.28
CA VAL A 203 -13.16 -2.95 -3.13
C VAL A 203 -14.11 -2.18 -2.22
N MET A 204 -15.42 -2.32 -2.39
CA MET A 204 -16.40 -1.65 -1.52
C MET A 204 -16.30 -2.12 -0.06
N ARG A 205 -16.13 -3.43 0.18
CA ARG A 205 -15.94 -3.96 1.54
C ARG A 205 -14.65 -3.47 2.18
N TRP A 206 -13.58 -3.34 1.40
CA TRP A 206 -12.34 -2.70 1.84
C TRP A 206 -12.58 -1.26 2.28
N ARG A 207 -13.19 -0.43 1.42
CA ARG A 207 -13.53 0.96 1.74
C ARG A 207 -14.33 1.07 3.03
N LEU A 208 -15.36 0.24 3.20
CA LEU A 208 -16.15 0.21 4.43
C LEU A 208 -15.33 -0.17 5.67
N THR A 209 -14.35 -1.06 5.52
CA THR A 209 -13.45 -1.45 6.60
C THR A 209 -12.57 -0.26 7.01
N GLU A 210 -11.97 0.44 6.05
CA GLU A 210 -11.12 1.61 6.30
C GLU A 210 -11.91 2.83 6.81
N LEU A 211 -13.22 2.88 6.58
CA LEU A 211 -14.11 3.91 7.15
C LEU A 211 -14.48 3.64 8.62
N THR A 212 -14.18 2.46 9.16
CA THR A 212 -14.54 2.09 10.55
C THR A 212 -14.02 3.08 11.61
N PRO A 213 -12.76 3.57 11.56
CA PRO A 213 -12.28 4.58 12.50
C PRO A 213 -13.08 5.88 12.44
N TYR A 214 -13.49 6.30 11.24
CA TYR A 214 -14.28 7.51 11.02
C TYR A 214 -15.70 7.37 11.57
N PHE A 215 -16.36 6.25 11.32
CA PHE A 215 -17.67 5.96 11.91
C PHE A 215 -17.61 5.89 13.43
N SER A 216 -16.55 5.29 13.97
CA SER A 216 -16.31 5.20 15.42
C SER A 216 -16.15 6.60 16.04
N PHE A 217 -15.36 7.46 15.39
CA PHE A 217 -15.20 8.85 15.81
C PHE A 217 -16.51 9.63 15.75
N LEU A 218 -17.25 9.52 14.65
CA LEU A 218 -18.55 10.19 14.49
C LEU A 218 -19.54 9.76 15.58
N LEU A 219 -19.60 8.46 15.89
CA LEU A 219 -20.45 7.94 16.96
C LEU A 219 -20.09 8.56 18.32
N ILE A 220 -18.80 8.67 18.64
CA ILE A 220 -18.33 9.32 19.88
C ILE A 220 -18.76 10.80 19.92
N VAL A 221 -18.60 11.52 18.82
CA VAL A 221 -19.01 12.93 18.71
C VAL A 221 -20.52 13.09 18.92
N VAL A 222 -21.33 12.25 18.28
CA VAL A 222 -22.80 12.26 18.43
C VAL A 222 -23.21 11.97 19.87
N ILE A 223 -22.61 10.96 20.52
CA ILE A 223 -22.86 10.65 21.93
C ILE A 223 -22.49 11.84 22.81
N PHE A 224 -21.34 12.48 22.56
CA PHE A 224 -20.89 13.64 23.32
C PHE A 224 -21.87 14.82 23.17
N ILE A 225 -22.27 15.16 21.95
CA ILE A 225 -23.26 16.21 21.68
C ILE A 225 -24.59 15.89 22.38
N TYR A 226 -25.07 14.66 22.27
CA TYR A 226 -26.28 14.21 22.95
C TYR A 226 -26.19 14.36 24.47
N LEU A 227 -25.06 14.02 25.08
CA LEU A 227 -24.84 14.19 26.53
C LEU A 227 -24.75 15.66 26.94
N VAL A 228 -24.13 16.52 26.13
CA VAL A 228 -24.02 17.97 26.39
C VAL A 228 -25.38 18.64 26.27
N LEU A 229 -26.11 18.41 25.17
CA LEU A 229 -27.44 18.99 24.95
C LEU A 229 -28.47 18.40 25.93
N GLY A 230 -28.44 17.08 26.16
CA GLY A 230 -29.35 16.39 27.08
C GLY A 230 -29.14 16.76 28.55
N ARG A 231 -27.94 17.23 28.95
CA ARG A 231 -27.68 17.76 30.29
C ARG A 231 -27.92 19.27 30.44
N GLY A 232 -27.99 20.03 29.33
CA GLY A 232 -28.31 21.45 29.33
C GLY A 232 -29.76 21.78 29.76
N ASP A 233 -30.62 20.77 29.85
CA ASP A 233 -32.07 20.95 29.83
C ASP A 233 -32.78 20.59 31.15
N LYS A 234 -32.20 20.98 32.28
CA LYS A 234 -33.00 21.17 33.52
C LYS A 234 -33.51 22.62 33.67
N ARG A 235 -32.85 23.62 33.08
CA ARG A 235 -33.26 25.03 33.18
C ARG A 235 -34.39 25.43 32.23
N TRP A 236 -34.50 24.81 31.05
CA TRP A 236 -35.55 25.17 30.08
C TRP A 236 -36.89 24.48 30.32
N ARG A 237 -36.91 23.39 31.09
CA ARG A 237 -38.14 22.71 31.53
C ARG A 237 -38.95 23.51 32.56
N GLU A 238 -38.39 24.59 33.12
CA GLU A 238 -39.04 25.45 34.12
C GLU A 238 -39.61 26.75 33.54
N LEU A 239 -39.43 27.01 32.24
CA LEU A 239 -40.12 28.12 31.57
C LEU A 239 -41.60 27.76 31.39
N LYS A 240 -42.39 28.00 32.43
CA LYS A 240 -43.84 28.10 32.30
C LYS A 240 -44.13 29.21 31.30
N PHE A 241 -44.65 28.83 30.14
CA PHE A 241 -45.31 29.77 29.24
C PHE A 241 -46.50 30.35 30.01
N ASP A 242 -46.43 31.62 30.42
CA ASP A 242 -47.55 32.36 31.00
C ASP A 242 -48.20 33.17 29.86
N PRO A 243 -49.26 32.67 29.22
CA PRO A 243 -49.99 33.45 28.24
C PRO A 243 -50.86 34.45 29.02
N LYS A 244 -50.26 35.56 29.47
CA LYS A 244 -51.05 36.76 29.74
C LYS A 244 -51.57 37.27 28.41
N ILE A 245 -52.76 36.79 28.06
CA ILE A 245 -53.65 37.42 27.09
C ILE A 245 -53.77 38.88 27.53
N PRO A 246 -53.44 39.87 26.69
CA PRO A 246 -53.86 41.24 26.96
C PRO A 246 -55.39 41.22 26.92
N GLU A 247 -56.04 41.48 28.05
CA GLU A 247 -57.45 41.87 28.00
C GLU A 247 -57.49 43.15 27.16
N ASP A 248 -58.15 43.06 26.01
CA ASP A 248 -58.49 44.22 25.21
C ASP A 248 -59.21 45.23 26.11
N ASP A 249 -58.71 46.47 26.09
CA ASP A 249 -59.32 47.64 26.69
C ASP A 249 -60.80 47.77 26.24
N LEU A 250 -61.70 47.83 27.22
CA LEU A 250 -63.06 48.38 27.11
C LEU A 250 -63.03 49.88 26.78
#